data_AF-A0A166GX15-F1
#
_entry.id   AF-A0A166GX15-F1
#
_cell.length_a   1.000
_cell.length_b   1.000
_cell.length_c   1.000
_cell.angle_alpha   90.00
_cell.angle_beta   90.00
_cell.angle_gamma   90.00
#
_symmetry.space_group_name_H-M   'P 1'
#
loop_
_entity.id
_entity.type
_entity.pdbx_description
1 polymer ?
#
loop_
_entity_poly.entity_id
_entity_poly.type
_entity_poly.pdbx_seq_one_letter_code
_entity_poly.pdbx_strand_id
1 'polypeptide(L)'
;MLSLLSRTTFSAVSAARAASAVSATCFRSYATAATPNVTGSGKLARRAGSPTNWLTLDAAVASRTAKQSEEKQKKIGPTTVAESWADMSDKAVARLGPPLGKYAGRSVEVQRQDLATALRRLNTILFENRVHAERVRNLRHEKKGYKRRRLASERWRRRFAHEACHMHRVVRTKVELVKTIRRRGA
;
A
#
# COMPACT_ATOMS: atom_id res chain seq x y z
N MET A 1 19.63 -59.37 -33.21
CA MET A 1 18.23 -58.88 -33.11
C MET A 1 17.97 -58.55 -31.65
N LEU A 2 17.85 -57.25 -31.37
CA LEU A 2 17.79 -56.60 -30.06
C LEU A 2 16.40 -56.77 -29.41
N SER A 3 16.33 -56.92 -28.09
CA SER A 3 15.66 -55.96 -27.19
C SER A 3 15.44 -56.54 -25.78
N LEU A 4 16.30 -56.11 -24.85
CA LEU A 4 16.03 -56.07 -23.42
C LEU A 4 15.54 -54.64 -23.10
N LEU A 5 14.30 -54.48 -22.66
CA LEU A 5 13.81 -53.21 -22.11
C LEU A 5 12.99 -53.47 -20.85
N SER A 6 13.70 -53.43 -19.73
CA SER A 6 13.17 -53.33 -18.37
C SER A 6 12.39 -52.03 -18.20
N ARG A 7 11.14 -52.09 -17.75
CA ARG A 7 10.34 -50.92 -17.37
C ARG A 7 10.21 -50.84 -15.85
N THR A 8 10.94 -49.91 -15.27
CA THR A 8 10.81 -49.49 -13.87
C THR A 8 9.58 -48.60 -13.69
N THR A 9 8.67 -48.97 -12.80
CA THR A 9 7.52 -48.16 -12.39
C THR A 9 7.90 -47.27 -11.21
N PHE A 10 7.77 -45.95 -11.35
CA PHE A 10 7.85 -45.01 -10.23
C PHE A 10 6.45 -44.57 -9.79
N SER A 11 6.24 -44.70 -8.47
CA SER A 11 5.09 -44.31 -7.67
C SER A 11 4.98 -42.79 -7.50
N ALA A 12 3.76 -42.26 -7.44
CA ALA A 12 3.49 -40.91 -6.96
C ALA A 12 2.34 -40.91 -5.95
N VAL A 13 2.70 -40.73 -4.69
CA VAL A 13 1.83 -40.49 -3.54
C VAL A 13 1.17 -39.12 -3.70
N SER A 14 -0.16 -39.12 -3.66
CA SER A 14 -1.01 -37.93 -3.80
C SER A 14 -1.28 -37.32 -2.43
N ALA A 15 -0.67 -36.18 -2.13
CA ALA A 15 -0.91 -35.42 -0.90
C ALA A 15 -1.89 -34.27 -1.17
N ALA A 16 -3.16 -34.46 -0.81
CA ALA A 16 -4.17 -33.42 -0.79
C ALA A 16 -3.95 -32.50 0.42
N ARG A 17 -3.85 -31.18 0.19
CA ARG A 17 -3.90 -30.18 1.26
C ARG A 17 -4.98 -29.13 0.96
N ALA A 18 -5.85 -28.99 1.96
CA ALA A 18 -7.04 -28.17 1.98
C ALA A 18 -6.74 -26.67 1.81
N ALA A 19 -7.59 -25.98 1.06
CA ALA A 19 -7.60 -24.53 0.94
C ALA A 19 -8.59 -23.95 1.96
N SER A 20 -8.09 -23.25 2.98
CA SER A 20 -8.91 -22.37 3.81
C SER A 20 -9.13 -21.06 3.07
N ALA A 21 -10.38 -20.72 2.78
CA ALA A 21 -10.77 -19.42 2.25
C ALA A 21 -10.66 -18.35 3.34
N VAL A 22 -9.81 -17.34 3.12
CA VAL A 22 -9.83 -16.09 3.89
C VAL A 22 -10.33 -15.01 2.94
N SER A 23 -11.59 -14.63 3.11
CA SER A 23 -12.18 -13.46 2.46
C SER A 23 -11.61 -12.20 3.07
N ALA A 24 -10.79 -11.46 2.32
CA ALA A 24 -10.37 -10.11 2.68
C ALA A 24 -11.30 -9.09 2.01
N THR A 25 -12.33 -8.66 2.72
CA THR A 25 -13.12 -7.47 2.39
C THR A 25 -12.38 -6.23 2.89
N CYS A 26 -11.67 -5.54 2.00
CA CYS A 26 -11.10 -4.23 2.32
C CYS A 26 -12.19 -3.16 2.20
N PHE A 27 -12.92 -2.90 3.28
CA PHE A 27 -13.71 -1.68 3.43
C PHE A 27 -12.74 -0.51 3.65
N ARG A 28 -12.67 0.40 2.69
CA ARG A 28 -11.91 1.65 2.80
C ARG A 28 -12.81 2.71 3.42
N SER A 29 -12.84 2.76 4.75
CA SER A 29 -13.49 3.84 5.49
C SER A 29 -12.69 5.14 5.33
N TYR A 30 -13.26 6.11 4.62
CA TYR A 30 -12.78 7.48 4.63
C TYR A 30 -13.17 8.10 5.97
N ALA A 31 -12.17 8.54 6.74
CA ALA A 31 -12.39 9.32 7.94
C ALA A 31 -12.92 10.70 7.53
N THR A 32 -14.19 10.98 7.80
CA THR A 32 -14.73 12.34 7.75
C THR A 32 -14.11 13.14 8.89
N ALA A 33 -13.31 14.15 8.55
CA ALA A 33 -12.70 15.04 9.53
C ALA A 33 -13.81 15.71 10.37
N ALA A 34 -13.74 15.49 11.69
CA ALA A 34 -14.59 16.14 12.65
C ALA A 34 -14.38 17.67 12.61
N THR A 35 -15.44 18.41 12.33
CA THR A 35 -15.49 19.86 12.49
C THR A 35 -15.29 20.22 13.97
N PRO A 36 -14.42 21.17 14.33
CA PRO A 36 -14.30 21.60 15.71
C PRO A 36 -15.59 22.26 16.18
N ASN A 37 -16.16 21.69 17.23
CA ASN A 37 -17.30 22.19 17.98
C ASN A 37 -16.89 23.45 18.75
N VAL A 38 -17.33 24.63 18.29
CA VAL A 38 -17.10 25.92 18.98
C VAL A 38 -18.23 26.11 19.99
N THR A 39 -18.19 25.39 21.10
CA THR A 39 -18.98 25.71 22.30
C THR A 39 -18.18 26.68 23.15
N GLY A 40 -18.31 27.97 22.82
CA GLY A 40 -17.80 29.08 23.61
C GLY A 40 -18.91 30.10 23.82
N SER A 41 -19.81 29.83 24.76
CA SER A 41 -20.85 30.75 25.21
C SER A 41 -20.21 31.91 26.00
N GLY A 42 -19.66 32.88 25.27
CA GLY A 42 -19.27 34.18 25.81
C GLY A 42 -20.50 35.07 25.88
N LYS A 43 -20.88 35.47 27.10
CA LYS A 43 -21.94 36.43 27.39
C LYS A 43 -21.74 37.71 26.56
N LEU A 44 -22.58 37.92 25.54
CA LEU A 44 -22.71 39.20 24.84
C LEU A 44 -23.50 40.14 25.75
N ALA A 45 -22.79 40.84 26.63
CA ALA A 45 -23.33 42.03 27.28
C ALA A 45 -23.67 43.04 26.17
N ARG A 46 -24.96 43.32 25.96
CA ARG A 46 -25.44 44.39 25.07
C ARG A 46 -24.95 45.73 25.62
N ARG A 47 -23.78 46.19 25.17
CA ARG A 47 -23.38 47.58 25.35
C ARG A 47 -24.28 48.44 24.46
N ALA A 48 -24.93 49.42 25.07
CA ALA A 48 -25.67 50.47 24.39
C ALA A 48 -24.79 51.11 23.33
N GLY A 49 -25.35 51.30 22.13
CA GLY A 49 -24.65 51.75 20.94
C GLY A 49 -24.06 53.14 21.11
N SER A 50 -22.73 53.21 21.19
CA SER A 50 -22.00 54.38 20.72
C SER A 50 -22.10 54.39 19.19
N PRO A 51 -22.39 55.53 18.54
CA PRO A 51 -22.44 55.60 17.08
C PRO A 51 -21.11 55.11 16.52
N THR A 52 -21.16 53.97 15.83
CA THR A 52 -20.01 53.38 15.15
C THR A 52 -19.59 54.34 14.05
N ASN A 53 -18.57 55.12 14.32
CA ASN A 53 -17.91 55.91 13.32
C ASN A 53 -17.16 54.94 12.38
N TRP A 54 -17.69 54.75 11.17
CA TRP A 54 -17.17 53.82 10.17
C TRP A 54 -15.70 54.10 9.82
N LEU A 55 -15.27 55.37 9.89
CA LEU A 55 -13.88 55.78 9.71
C LEU A 55 -12.94 55.15 10.75
N THR A 56 -13.43 54.91 11.97
CA THR A 56 -12.64 54.29 13.04
C THR A 56 -12.53 52.77 12.87
N LEU A 57 -13.53 52.15 12.25
CA LEU A 57 -13.48 50.72 11.89
C LEU A 57 -12.51 50.48 10.73
N ASP A 58 -12.53 51.32 9.69
CA ASP A 58 -11.58 51.23 8.58
C ASP A 58 -10.15 51.47 9.03
N ALA A 59 -9.92 52.45 9.93
CA ALA A 59 -8.61 52.65 10.55
C ALA A 59 -8.17 51.45 11.43
N ALA A 60 -9.10 50.81 12.13
CA ALA A 60 -8.82 49.61 12.93
C ALA A 60 -8.51 48.36 12.06
N VAL A 61 -9.19 48.22 10.92
CA VAL A 61 -8.93 47.14 9.96
C VAL A 61 -7.63 47.40 9.19
N ALA A 62 -7.37 48.65 8.79
CA ALA A 62 -6.12 49.07 8.17
C ALA A 62 -4.92 48.85 9.12
N SER A 63 -5.05 49.21 10.39
CA SER A 63 -3.98 48.96 11.38
C SER A 63 -3.79 47.48 11.71
N ARG A 64 -4.84 46.64 11.68
CA ARG A 64 -4.71 45.17 11.81
C ARG A 64 -4.04 44.55 10.59
N THR A 65 -4.44 44.97 9.39
CA THR A 65 -3.85 44.45 8.14
C THR A 65 -2.39 44.89 7.99
N ALA A 66 -2.05 46.12 8.37
CA ALA A 66 -0.67 46.61 8.43
C ALA A 66 0.19 45.84 9.45
N LYS A 67 -0.33 45.62 10.67
CA LYS A 67 0.36 44.79 11.67
C LYS A 67 0.55 43.35 11.20
N GLN A 68 -0.45 42.77 10.52
CA GLN A 68 -0.35 41.43 9.93
C GLN A 68 0.61 41.38 8.74
N SER A 69 0.71 42.43 7.92
CA SER A 69 1.65 42.49 6.81
C SER A 69 3.09 42.68 7.29
N GLU A 70 3.31 43.49 8.33
CA GLU A 70 4.62 43.67 8.96
C GLU A 70 5.08 42.38 9.67
N GLU A 71 4.17 41.66 10.32
CA GLU A 71 4.49 40.38 10.95
C GLU A 71 4.76 39.27 9.90
N LYS A 72 4.07 39.32 8.74
CA LYS A 72 4.37 38.44 7.60
C LYS A 72 5.70 38.81 6.94
N GLN A 73 6.01 40.08 6.76
CA GLN A 73 7.28 40.55 6.20
C GLN A 73 8.46 40.24 7.14
N LYS A 74 8.29 40.31 8.46
CA LYS A 74 9.32 39.87 9.43
C LYS A 74 9.57 38.35 9.41
N LYS A 75 8.59 37.54 8.98
CA LYS A 75 8.73 36.07 8.84
C LYS A 75 9.27 35.65 7.47
N ILE A 76 9.20 36.53 6.48
CA ILE A 76 9.79 36.34 5.15
C ILE A 76 11.09 37.16 5.15
N GLY A 77 12.12 36.64 5.83
CA GLY A 77 13.47 37.09 5.53
C GLY A 77 13.77 36.90 4.04
N PRO A 78 14.81 37.51 3.48
CA PRO A 78 15.25 37.23 2.13
C PRO A 78 15.90 35.83 2.10
N THR A 79 15.13 34.78 2.38
CA THR A 79 15.53 33.43 2.02
C THR A 79 15.58 33.39 0.52
N THR A 80 16.79 33.32 0.01
CA THR A 80 17.08 32.97 -1.38
C THR A 80 16.20 31.76 -1.71
N VAL A 81 15.62 31.67 -2.91
CA VAL A 81 14.76 30.53 -3.28
C VAL A 81 15.43 29.20 -2.91
N ALA A 82 16.76 29.11 -3.10
CA ALA A 82 17.60 28.00 -2.68
C ALA A 82 17.53 27.65 -1.18
N GLU A 83 17.54 28.64 -0.29
CA GLU A 83 17.46 28.43 1.17
C GLU A 83 16.07 27.93 1.58
N SER A 84 15.00 28.44 0.95
CA SER A 84 13.64 27.92 1.16
C SER A 84 13.52 26.45 0.73
N TRP A 85 14.13 26.09 -0.40
CA TRP A 85 14.20 24.69 -0.84
C TRP A 85 15.03 23.80 0.08
N ALA A 86 16.16 24.29 0.60
CA ALA A 86 16.97 23.58 1.58
C ALA A 86 16.18 23.30 2.86
N ASP A 87 15.53 24.33 3.41
CA ASP A 87 14.65 24.22 4.57
C ASP A 87 13.50 23.21 4.36
N MET A 88 12.86 23.24 3.19
CA MET A 88 11.80 22.30 2.85
C MET A 88 12.33 20.87 2.72
N SER A 89 13.49 20.70 2.10
CA SER A 89 14.18 19.41 1.98
C SER A 89 14.50 18.84 3.35
N ASP A 90 15.11 19.64 4.24
CA ASP A 90 15.52 19.20 5.58
C ASP A 90 14.31 18.84 6.44
N LYS A 91 13.24 19.64 6.38
CA LYS A 91 11.96 19.32 7.05
C LYS A 91 11.31 18.04 6.49
N ALA A 92 11.45 17.78 5.19
CA ALA A 92 10.95 16.55 4.57
C ALA A 92 11.79 15.34 4.99
N VAL A 93 13.12 15.45 4.98
CA VAL A 93 14.05 14.39 5.40
C VAL A 93 13.87 14.07 6.89
N ALA A 94 13.69 15.08 7.75
CA ALA A 94 13.42 14.89 9.17
C ALA A 94 12.14 14.07 9.43
N ARG A 95 11.14 14.15 8.53
CA ARG A 95 9.90 13.35 8.63
C ARG A 95 10.05 11.92 8.09
N LEU A 96 10.95 11.69 7.15
CA LEU A 96 11.10 10.40 6.46
C LEU A 96 11.90 9.36 7.26
N GLY A 97 12.51 9.77 8.38
CA GLY A 97 13.40 8.91 9.16
C GLY A 97 14.66 8.51 8.38
N PRO A 98 15.62 7.82 9.02
CA PRO A 98 16.80 7.32 8.35
C PRO A 98 16.41 6.44 7.15
N PRO A 99 17.14 6.52 6.02
CA PRO A 99 16.86 5.67 4.89
C PRO A 99 16.94 4.21 5.33
N LEU A 100 15.91 3.47 4.93
CA LEU A 100 15.79 2.05 5.19
C LEU A 100 17.04 1.31 4.67
N GLY A 101 17.72 0.57 5.56
CA GLY A 101 18.95 -0.14 5.23
C GLY A 101 18.75 -1.27 4.20
N LYS A 102 19.84 -1.91 3.76
CA LYS A 102 19.84 -3.02 2.78
C LYS A 102 18.90 -4.19 3.14
N TYR A 103 18.60 -4.36 4.43
CA TYR A 103 17.75 -5.42 4.96
C TYR A 103 16.29 -5.02 5.15
N ALA A 104 15.93 -3.79 4.80
CA ALA A 104 14.56 -3.32 4.93
C ALA A 104 13.60 -4.16 4.08
N GLY A 105 12.46 -4.52 4.68
CA GLY A 105 11.50 -5.44 4.08
C GLY A 105 11.98 -6.90 3.99
N ARG A 106 13.11 -7.26 4.61
CA ARG A 106 13.64 -8.63 4.73
C ARG A 106 14.02 -8.98 6.17
N SER A 107 13.65 -8.14 7.12
CA SER A 107 13.75 -8.37 8.55
C SER A 107 12.35 -8.56 9.13
N VAL A 108 12.25 -9.42 10.14
CA VAL A 108 11.02 -9.62 10.92
C VAL A 108 11.41 -9.62 12.38
N GLU A 109 10.74 -8.78 13.18
CA GLU A 109 10.94 -8.75 14.61
C GLU A 109 10.34 -10.01 15.26
N VAL A 110 11.08 -10.61 16.19
CA VAL A 110 10.63 -11.79 16.93
C VAL A 110 9.79 -11.34 18.11
N GLN A 111 8.46 -11.51 17.99
CA GLN A 111 7.54 -11.20 19.08
C GLN A 111 7.42 -12.37 20.05
N ARG A 112 7.45 -12.09 21.36
CA ARG A 112 7.16 -13.07 22.43
C ARG A 112 8.00 -14.34 22.37
N GLN A 113 9.25 -14.24 21.91
CA GLN A 113 10.18 -15.37 21.75
C GLN A 113 9.69 -16.49 20.81
N ASP A 114 8.62 -16.28 20.03
CA ASP A 114 8.16 -17.26 19.05
C ASP A 114 8.95 -17.12 17.73
N LEU A 115 10.11 -17.78 17.72
CA LEU A 115 10.99 -17.83 16.56
C LEU A 115 10.32 -18.54 15.37
N ALA A 116 9.53 -19.58 15.62
CA ALA A 116 8.94 -20.40 14.57
C ALA A 116 7.95 -19.57 13.72
N THR A 117 7.11 -18.78 14.37
CA THR A 117 6.18 -17.88 13.67
C THR A 117 6.92 -16.77 12.94
N ALA A 118 7.96 -16.19 13.56
CA ALA A 118 8.78 -15.16 12.92
C ALA A 118 9.46 -15.67 11.64
N LEU A 119 10.03 -16.88 11.67
CA LEU A 119 10.67 -17.52 10.51
C LEU A 119 9.67 -17.83 9.39
N ARG A 120 8.46 -18.29 9.72
CA ARG A 120 7.40 -18.50 8.72
C ARG A 120 7.01 -17.20 8.04
N ARG A 121 6.80 -16.13 8.82
CA ARG A 121 6.51 -14.79 8.30
C ARG A 121 7.62 -14.28 7.39
N LEU A 122 8.88 -14.42 7.83
CA LEU A 122 10.04 -14.05 7.03
C LEU A 122 10.08 -14.82 5.69
N ASN A 123 9.80 -16.13 5.72
CA ASN A 123 9.77 -16.94 4.51
C ASN A 123 8.67 -16.49 3.53
N THR A 124 7.47 -16.16 4.03
CA THR A 124 6.40 -15.57 3.21
C THR A 124 6.85 -14.26 2.55
N ILE A 125 7.46 -13.37 3.31
CA ILE A 125 7.97 -12.08 2.80
C ILE A 125 9.03 -12.31 1.71
N LEU A 126 9.97 -13.23 1.90
CA LEU A 126 10.99 -13.57 0.91
C LEU A 126 10.39 -14.21 -0.35
N PHE A 127 9.31 -14.97 -0.21
CA PHE A 127 8.58 -15.58 -1.31
C PHE A 127 7.82 -14.55 -2.14
N GLU A 128 7.07 -13.65 -1.50
CA GLU A 128 6.34 -12.55 -2.14
C GLU A 128 7.29 -11.64 -2.93
N ASN A 129 8.42 -11.29 -2.32
CA ASN A 129 9.48 -10.49 -2.95
C ASN A 129 10.32 -11.27 -3.97
N ARG A 130 10.08 -12.58 -4.14
CA ARG A 130 10.76 -13.47 -5.10
C ARG A 130 12.28 -13.51 -4.95
N VAL A 131 12.80 -13.26 -3.75
CA VAL A 131 14.26 -13.15 -3.47
C VAL A 131 15.00 -14.44 -3.85
N HIS A 132 14.45 -15.60 -3.49
CA HIS A 132 15.04 -16.89 -3.83
C HIS A 132 15.09 -17.12 -5.34
N ALA A 133 14.00 -16.84 -6.05
CA ALA A 133 13.93 -17.04 -7.50
C ALA A 133 14.89 -16.09 -8.24
N GLU A 134 15.07 -14.86 -7.74
CA GLU A 134 16.05 -13.92 -8.27
C GLU A 134 17.49 -14.38 -7.99
N ARG A 135 17.79 -14.81 -6.76
CA ARG A 135 19.10 -15.38 -6.40
C ARG A 135 19.50 -16.48 -7.37
N VAL A 136 18.61 -17.45 -7.61
CA VAL A 136 18.89 -18.58 -8.52
C VAL A 136 19.13 -18.12 -9.96
N ARG A 137 18.34 -17.16 -10.47
CA ARG A 137 18.53 -16.60 -11.81
C ARG A 137 19.83 -15.83 -11.96
N ASN A 138 20.28 -15.17 -10.88
CA ASN A 138 21.49 -14.37 -10.88
C ASN A 138 22.77 -15.19 -10.70
N LEU A 139 22.68 -16.49 -10.35
CA LEU A 139 23.85 -17.38 -10.25
C LEU A 139 24.62 -17.49 -11.58
N ARG A 140 23.94 -17.29 -12.72
CA ARG A 140 24.55 -17.34 -14.05
C ARG A 140 24.08 -16.15 -14.88
N HIS A 141 24.95 -15.65 -15.75
CA HIS A 141 24.57 -14.61 -16.68
C HIS A 141 23.55 -15.14 -17.71
N GLU A 142 22.33 -14.61 -17.68
CA GLU A 142 21.33 -14.83 -18.71
C GLU A 142 21.50 -13.78 -19.82
N LYS A 143 21.86 -14.22 -21.04
CA LYS A 143 21.97 -13.32 -22.21
C LYS A 143 20.65 -12.59 -22.44
N LYS A 144 20.73 -11.29 -22.77
CA LYS A 144 19.58 -10.37 -22.93
C LYS A 144 18.44 -10.93 -23.79
N GLY A 145 18.76 -11.58 -24.91
CA GLY A 145 17.76 -12.15 -25.81
C GLY A 145 16.99 -13.34 -25.22
N TYR A 146 17.66 -14.17 -24.41
CA TYR A 146 17.03 -15.27 -23.69
C TYR A 146 16.13 -14.74 -22.56
N LYS A 147 16.61 -13.74 -21.82
CA LYS A 147 15.82 -13.05 -20.79
C LYS A 147 14.50 -12.48 -21.33
N ARG A 148 14.54 -11.82 -22.50
CA ARG A 148 13.33 -11.30 -23.17
C ARG A 148 12.33 -12.40 -23.52
N ARG A 149 12.81 -13.48 -24.15
CA ARG A 149 11.96 -14.64 -24.53
C ARG A 149 11.33 -15.28 -23.30
N ARG A 150 12.12 -15.55 -22.25
CA ARG A 150 11.62 -16.09 -20.99
C ARG A 150 10.55 -15.20 -20.37
N LEU A 151 10.78 -13.89 -20.25
CA LEU A 151 9.81 -12.96 -19.67
C LEU A 151 8.51 -12.89 -20.48
N ALA A 152 8.58 -12.96 -21.81
CA ALA A 152 7.40 -13.02 -22.66
C ALA A 152 6.59 -14.31 -22.41
N SER A 153 7.25 -15.46 -22.39
CA SER A 153 6.60 -16.75 -22.08
C SER A 153 6.03 -16.79 -20.66
N GLU A 154 6.73 -16.25 -19.66
CA GLU A 154 6.23 -16.14 -18.28
C GLU A 154 4.98 -15.26 -18.19
N ARG A 155 4.98 -14.09 -18.84
CA ARG A 155 3.82 -13.19 -18.88
C ARG A 155 2.62 -13.88 -19.55
N TRP A 156 2.85 -14.60 -20.64
CA TRP A 156 1.79 -15.37 -21.31
C TRP A 156 1.25 -16.48 -20.41
N ARG A 157 2.11 -17.29 -19.78
CA ARG A 157 1.67 -18.33 -18.83
C ARG A 157 0.89 -17.76 -17.65
N ARG A 158 1.26 -16.58 -17.15
CA ARG A 158 0.52 -15.90 -16.07
C ARG A 158 -0.85 -15.41 -16.54
N ARG A 159 -0.94 -14.81 -17.73
CA ARG A 159 -2.22 -14.39 -18.32
C ARG A 159 -3.10 -15.59 -18.60
N PHE A 160 -2.56 -16.62 -19.23
CA PHE A 160 -3.25 -17.88 -19.47
C PHE A 160 -3.72 -18.52 -18.18
N ALA A 161 -2.89 -18.58 -17.12
CA ALA A 161 -3.33 -19.12 -15.83
C ALA A 161 -4.40 -18.26 -15.17
N HIS A 162 -4.31 -16.93 -15.27
CA HIS A 162 -5.34 -16.02 -14.78
C HIS A 162 -6.66 -16.23 -15.53
N GLU A 163 -6.62 -16.29 -16.86
CA GLU A 163 -7.77 -16.53 -17.73
C GLU A 163 -8.34 -17.95 -17.56
N ALA A 164 -7.50 -18.98 -17.50
CA ALA A 164 -7.91 -20.36 -17.27
C ALA A 164 -8.47 -20.57 -15.87
N CYS A 165 -7.90 -19.92 -14.85
CA CYS A 165 -8.46 -19.91 -13.49
C CYS A 165 -9.78 -19.14 -13.45
N HIS A 166 -9.88 -18.02 -14.18
CA HIS A 166 -11.12 -17.26 -14.32
C HIS A 166 -12.20 -18.07 -15.03
N MET A 167 -11.86 -18.76 -16.12
CA MET A 167 -12.75 -19.67 -16.85
C MET A 167 -13.17 -20.85 -15.99
N HIS A 168 -12.24 -21.54 -15.31
CA HIS A 168 -12.57 -22.59 -14.36
C HIS A 168 -13.46 -22.08 -13.23
N ARG A 169 -13.26 -20.84 -12.74
CA ARG A 169 -14.13 -20.23 -11.74
C ARG A 169 -15.54 -20.02 -12.26
N VAL A 170 -15.68 -19.44 -13.46
CA VAL A 170 -16.99 -19.24 -14.11
C VAL A 170 -17.70 -20.57 -14.35
N VAL A 171 -16.96 -21.60 -14.79
CA VAL A 171 -17.51 -22.96 -14.99
C VAL A 171 -17.96 -23.57 -13.66
N ARG A 172 -17.16 -23.46 -12.59
CA ARG A 172 -17.53 -23.96 -11.25
C ARG A 172 -18.80 -23.30 -10.75
N THR A 173 -18.91 -21.97 -10.83
CA THR A 173 -20.10 -21.23 -10.42
C THR A 173 -21.33 -21.61 -11.24
N LYS A 174 -21.18 -21.83 -12.55
CA LYS A 174 -22.28 -22.32 -13.40
C LYS A 174 -22.70 -23.75 -13.04
N VAL A 175 -21.74 -24.65 -12.79
CA VAL A 175 -22.04 -26.03 -12.34
C VAL A 175 -22.72 -26.03 -10.97
N GLU A 176 -22.30 -25.16 -10.05
CA GLU A 176 -22.95 -24.95 -8.76
C GLU A 176 -24.39 -24.46 -8.95
N LEU A 177 -24.62 -23.49 -9.85
CA LEU A 177 -25.96 -23.02 -10.18
C LEU A 177 -26.84 -24.16 -10.71
N VAL A 178 -26.36 -24.97 -11.65
CA VAL A 178 -27.11 -26.13 -12.17
C VAL A 178 -27.42 -27.13 -11.06
N LYS A 179 -26.47 -27.42 -10.17
CA LYS A 179 -26.70 -28.27 -8.99
C LYS A 179 -27.75 -27.67 -8.05
N THR A 180 -27.77 -26.35 -7.86
CA THR A 180 -28.80 -25.69 -7.04
C THR A 180 -30.19 -25.74 -7.68
N ILE A 181 -30.30 -25.60 -9.01
CA ILE A 181 -31.57 -25.73 -9.74
C ILE A 181 -32.12 -27.15 -9.65
N ARG A 182 -31.28 -28.16 -9.90
CA ARG A 182 -31.67 -29.58 -9.74
C ARG A 182 -32.07 -29.93 -8.31
N ARG A 183 -31.36 -29.41 -7.31
CA ARG A 183 -31.72 -29.57 -5.89
C ARG A 183 -33.08 -28.96 -5.57
N ARG A 184 -33.48 -27.91 -6.27
CA ARG A 184 -34.79 -27.24 -6.13
C ARG A 184 -35.92 -27.94 -6.88
N GLY A 185 -35.62 -28.95 -7.72
CA GLY A 185 -36.63 -29.80 -8.35
C GLY A 185 -37.23 -29.26 -9.65
N ALA A 186 -36.42 -28.59 -10.48
CA ALA A 186 -36.73 -28.36 -11.90
C ALA A 186 -36.13 -29.47 -12.79
#